data_AF-A0A848XIL3-F1
#
_entry.id   AF-A0A848XIL3-F1
#
_cell.length_a   1.000
_cell.length_b   1.000
_cell.length_c   1.000
_cell.angle_alpha   90.00
_cell.angle_beta   90.00
_cell.angle_gamma   90.00
#
_symmetry.space_group_name_H-M   'P 1'
#
loop_
_entity.id
_entity.type
_entity.pdbx_description
1 polymer ?
#
loop_
_entity_poly.entity_id
_entity_poly.type
_entity_poly.pdbx_seq_one_letter_code
_entity_poly.pdbx_strand_id
1 'polypeptide(L)'
;GVNYRSGAIIHHATHEEGMEQPVHIWVPSIGVSGLMFYTGDQFPEWRGNLFAGGLAGQNLVRLTVEGDEVLASEDVVLRTVGRIRDVRQGPDGYIYLATDVRGGEAAALYRMEPARR
;
A
#
# COMPACT_ATOMS: atom_id res chain seq x y z
N GLY A 1 -7.74 -2.32 17.61
CA GLY A 1 -8.30 -2.45 16.25
C GLY A 1 -9.82 -2.42 16.28
N VAL A 2 -10.48 -2.54 15.12
CA VAL A 2 -11.96 -2.61 15.02
C VAL A 2 -12.40 -3.76 14.12
N ASN A 3 -13.62 -4.25 14.31
CA ASN A 3 -14.24 -5.22 13.42
C ASN A 3 -14.57 -4.55 12.08
N TYR A 4 -14.12 -5.14 10.96
CA TYR A 4 -14.26 -4.55 9.64
C TYR A 4 -15.71 -4.45 9.11
N ARG A 5 -16.67 -5.17 9.71
CA ARG A 5 -18.09 -5.13 9.32
C ARG A 5 -18.91 -4.20 10.21
N SER A 6 -18.74 -4.33 11.53
CA SER A 6 -19.55 -3.57 12.49
C SER A 6 -18.89 -2.27 12.97
N GLY A 7 -17.59 -2.09 12.74
CA GLY A 7 -16.81 -0.98 13.32
C GLY A 7 -16.59 -1.10 14.83
N ALA A 8 -17.10 -2.17 15.47
CA ALA A 8 -16.99 -2.36 16.90
C ALA A 8 -15.53 -2.50 17.33
N ILE A 9 -15.18 -1.88 18.45
CA ILE A 9 -13.87 -2.05 19.10
C ILE A 9 -13.70 -3.53 19.45
N ILE A 10 -12.59 -4.14 19.00
CA ILE A 10 -12.29 -5.57 19.27
C ILE A 10 -11.33 -5.77 20.44
N HIS A 11 -10.80 -4.68 21.00
CA HIS A 11 -9.87 -4.71 22.13
C HIS A 11 -9.98 -3.44 22.96
N HIS A 12 -9.85 -3.55 24.28
CA HIS A 12 -10.08 -2.44 25.20
C HIS A 12 -9.01 -1.33 25.14
N ALA A 13 -7.80 -1.65 24.67
CA ALA A 13 -6.69 -0.69 24.49
C ALA A 13 -5.99 -0.87 23.13
N THR A 14 -5.29 0.18 22.68
CA THR A 14 -4.40 0.15 21.50
C THR A 14 -2.93 -0.09 21.85
N HIS A 15 -2.59 -0.03 23.14
CA HIS A 15 -1.23 -0.17 23.70
C HIS A 15 -1.32 -0.86 25.06
N GLU A 16 -0.34 -1.71 25.40
CA GLU A 16 -0.17 -2.31 26.72
C GLU A 16 1.32 -2.53 27.03
N GLU A 17 1.64 -2.75 28.31
CA GLU A 17 2.99 -3.09 28.74
C GLU A 17 3.46 -4.39 28.08
N GLY A 18 4.67 -4.38 27.52
CA GLY A 18 5.23 -5.52 26.79
C GLY A 18 4.76 -5.66 25.34
N MET A 19 3.87 -4.79 24.83
CA MET A 19 3.51 -4.77 23.41
C MET A 19 4.45 -3.88 22.59
N GLU A 20 5.06 -4.45 21.56
CA GLU A 20 5.73 -3.69 20.50
C GLU A 20 4.69 -2.92 19.67
N GLN A 21 4.95 -1.64 19.44
CA GLN A 21 4.04 -0.77 18.70
C GLN A 21 4.32 -0.82 17.19
N PRO A 22 3.29 -0.68 16.35
CA PRO A 22 3.50 -0.61 14.92
C PRO A 22 4.30 0.64 14.56
N VAL A 23 5.29 0.48 13.68
CA VAL A 23 6.09 1.59 13.16
C VAL A 23 5.29 2.53 12.25
N HIS A 24 4.17 2.06 11.70
CA HIS A 24 3.25 2.87 10.90
C HIS A 24 1.81 2.37 11.02
N ILE A 25 0.86 3.30 11.05
CA ILE A 25 -0.57 2.99 11.10
C ILE A 25 -1.38 3.97 10.23
N TRP A 26 -2.29 3.42 9.42
CA TRP A 26 -3.27 4.20 8.68
C TRP A 26 -4.57 4.35 9.48
N VAL A 27 -4.90 5.59 9.86
CA VAL A 27 -6.18 5.95 10.48
C VAL A 27 -6.79 7.13 9.71
N PRO A 28 -7.89 6.93 8.97
CA PRO A 28 -8.65 5.69 8.80
C PRO A 28 -7.89 4.63 7.98
N SER A 29 -8.28 3.36 8.14
CA SER A 29 -7.65 2.25 7.41
C SER A 29 -7.85 2.40 5.90
N ILE A 30 -6.76 2.31 5.13
CA ILE A 30 -6.81 2.25 3.67
C ILE A 30 -7.18 0.85 3.14
N GLY A 31 -7.38 -0.14 4.03
CA GLY A 31 -7.53 -1.53 3.66
C GLY A 31 -6.29 -2.05 2.93
N VAL A 32 -5.13 -1.95 3.60
CA VAL A 32 -3.82 -2.33 3.06
C VAL A 32 -3.87 -3.74 2.50
N SER A 33 -3.28 -3.92 1.32
CA SER A 33 -3.25 -5.18 0.59
C SER A 33 -1.81 -5.60 0.27
N GLY A 34 -1.43 -5.70 -1.00
CA GLY A 34 -0.06 -6.01 -1.41
C GLY A 34 0.93 -4.96 -0.94
N LEU A 35 2.10 -5.44 -0.51
CA LEU A 35 3.28 -4.64 -0.14
C LEU A 35 4.45 -5.04 -1.04
N MET A 36 5.29 -4.06 -1.41
CA MET A 36 6.46 -4.29 -2.27
C MET A 36 7.54 -3.23 -2.03
N PHE A 37 8.76 -3.66 -1.68
CA PHE A 37 9.94 -2.80 -1.75
C PHE A 37 10.44 -2.71 -3.18
N TYR A 38 10.58 -1.49 -3.68
CA TYR A 38 11.04 -1.28 -5.05
C TYR A 38 12.57 -1.27 -5.13
N THR A 39 13.12 -2.06 -6.05
CA THR A 39 14.57 -2.24 -6.23
C THR A 39 15.03 -2.04 -7.67
N GLY A 40 14.09 -1.78 -8.59
CA GLY A 40 14.36 -1.63 -10.02
C GLY A 40 14.88 -0.26 -10.41
N ASP A 41 15.22 -0.12 -11.69
CA ASP A 41 15.83 1.09 -12.24
C ASP A 41 14.89 1.91 -13.14
N GLN A 42 13.65 1.46 -13.37
CA GLN A 42 12.67 2.21 -14.16
C GLN A 42 12.15 3.46 -13.42
N PHE A 43 12.14 3.42 -12.09
CA PHE A 43 11.78 4.54 -11.22
C PHE A 43 12.92 4.84 -10.24
N PRO A 44 14.06 5.40 -10.68
CA PRO A 44 15.27 5.51 -9.85
C PRO A 44 15.05 6.24 -8.52
N GLU A 45 14.19 7.26 -8.51
CA GLU A 45 13.87 8.07 -7.32
C GLU A 45 13.06 7.30 -6.27
N TRP A 46 12.50 6.14 -6.62
CA TRP A 46 11.67 5.32 -5.72
C TRP A 46 12.40 4.09 -5.21
N ARG A 47 13.68 3.91 -5.58
CA ARG A 47 14.47 2.75 -5.15
C ARG A 47 14.64 2.74 -3.63
N GLY A 48 14.37 1.58 -3.02
CA GLY A 48 14.36 1.37 -1.57
C GLY A 48 13.05 1.75 -0.89
N ASN A 49 12.09 2.34 -1.60
CA ASN A 49 10.80 2.71 -1.00
C ASN A 49 9.85 1.52 -0.94
N LEU A 50 8.92 1.57 0.01
CA LEU A 50 7.85 0.61 0.17
C LEU A 50 6.58 1.12 -0.52
N PHE A 51 5.97 0.28 -1.35
CA PHE A 51 4.67 0.52 -1.94
C PHE A 51 3.61 -0.32 -1.26
N ALA A 52 2.44 0.28 -1.03
CA ALA A 52 1.28 -0.36 -0.43
C ALA A 52 0.01 -0.14 -1.27
N GLY A 53 -0.66 -1.22 -1.64
CA GLY A 53 -1.98 -1.17 -2.26
C GLY A 53 -3.07 -0.92 -1.22
N GLY A 54 -4.06 -0.09 -1.56
CA GLY A 54 -5.22 0.20 -0.72
C GLY A 54 -6.53 -0.28 -1.35
N LEU A 55 -7.20 -1.21 -0.69
CA LEU A 55 -8.52 -1.70 -1.11
C LEU A 55 -9.65 -0.74 -0.72
N ALA A 56 -9.64 -0.24 0.52
CA ALA A 56 -10.65 0.70 0.98
C ALA A 56 -10.32 2.13 0.52
N GLY A 57 -9.04 2.50 0.56
CA GLY A 57 -8.54 3.80 0.11
C GLY A 57 -8.50 3.97 -1.41
N GLN A 58 -8.60 2.85 -2.16
CA GLN A 58 -8.53 2.82 -3.63
C GLN A 58 -7.33 3.59 -4.18
N ASN A 59 -6.17 3.30 -3.60
CA ASN A 59 -4.95 4.05 -3.84
C ASN A 59 -3.70 3.17 -3.83
N LEU A 60 -2.66 3.66 -4.51
CA LEU A 60 -1.29 3.19 -4.30
C LEU A 60 -0.59 4.23 -3.44
N VAL A 61 -0.02 3.78 -2.33
CA VAL A 61 0.75 4.60 -1.40
C VAL A 61 2.22 4.23 -1.52
N ARG A 62 3.09 5.23 -1.47
CA ARG A 62 4.54 5.07 -1.35
C ARG A 62 5.01 5.61 0.00
N LEU A 63 5.83 4.83 0.68
CA LEU A 63 6.48 5.15 1.94
C LEU A 63 7.99 5.14 1.74
N THR A 64 8.65 6.18 2.24
CA THR A 64 10.11 6.16 2.35
C THR A 64 10.47 5.46 3.66
N VAL A 65 11.37 4.48 3.63
CA VAL A 65 11.75 3.67 4.80
C VAL A 65 13.26 3.80 5.01
N GLU A 66 13.69 4.03 6.25
CA GLU A 66 15.08 4.08 6.66
C GLU A 66 15.30 3.19 7.88
N GLY A 67 16.04 2.09 7.70
CA GLY A 67 16.16 1.05 8.71
C GLY A 67 14.80 0.45 9.06
N ASP A 68 14.45 0.52 10.34
CA ASP A 68 13.17 0.03 10.88
C ASP A 68 12.12 1.15 11.00
N GLU A 69 12.41 2.37 10.52
CA GLU A 69 11.52 3.53 10.61
C GLU A 69 10.89 3.89 9.26
N VAL A 70 9.62 4.26 9.27
CA VAL A 70 8.96 4.89 8.14
C VAL A 70 9.21 6.39 8.23
N LEU A 71 9.98 6.93 7.27
CA LEU A 71 10.22 8.35 7.17
C LEU A 71 8.92 9.06 6.79
N ALA A 72 8.69 10.22 7.40
CA ALA A 72 7.41 10.94 7.49
C ALA A 72 6.65 11.26 6.18
N SER A 73 7.15 10.88 5.00
CA SER A 73 6.49 11.08 3.71
C SER A 73 5.67 9.86 3.30
N GLU A 74 4.35 9.99 3.44
CA GLU A 74 3.36 9.17 2.75
C GLU A 74 2.89 9.92 1.49
N ASP A 75 3.19 9.36 0.32
CA ASP A 75 2.69 9.90 -0.94
C ASP A 75 1.63 8.97 -1.54
N VAL A 76 0.48 9.55 -1.86
CA VAL A 76 -0.52 8.88 -2.68
C VAL A 76 -0.13 9.02 -4.14
N VAL A 77 0.44 7.96 -4.70
CA VAL A 77 0.99 7.93 -6.07
C VAL A 77 -0.10 7.74 -7.12
N LEU A 78 -1.19 7.05 -6.78
CA LEU A 78 -2.24 6.71 -7.75
C LEU A 78 -3.61 6.57 -7.07
N ARG A 79 -4.68 7.03 -7.73
CA ARG A 79 -6.10 6.83 -7.34
C ARG A 79 -7.03 6.42 -8.49
N THR A 80 -6.50 6.23 -9.70
CA THR A 80 -7.30 6.15 -10.93
C THR A 80 -7.73 4.73 -11.32
N VAL A 81 -7.16 3.70 -10.69
CA VAL A 81 -7.40 2.28 -11.04
C VAL A 81 -8.33 1.56 -10.05
N GLY A 82 -8.87 2.26 -9.05
CA GLY A 82 -9.78 1.70 -8.05
C GLY A 82 -9.07 0.90 -6.96
N ARG A 83 -9.68 -0.20 -6.54
CA ARG A 83 -9.19 -1.05 -5.43
C ARG A 83 -7.96 -1.83 -5.89
N ILE A 84 -6.81 -1.61 -5.25
CA ILE A 84 -5.58 -2.34 -5.56
C ILE A 84 -5.47 -3.55 -4.64
N ARG A 85 -5.40 -4.75 -5.22
CA ARG A 85 -5.24 -6.03 -4.52
C ARG A 85 -3.79 -6.39 -4.27
N ASP A 86 -2.94 -6.20 -5.28
CA ASP A 86 -1.53 -6.54 -5.18
C ASP A 86 -0.67 -5.54 -5.94
N VAL A 87 0.58 -5.40 -5.49
CA VAL A 87 1.62 -4.59 -6.13
C VAL A 87 2.90 -5.41 -6.20
N ARG A 88 3.50 -5.50 -7.39
CA ARG A 88 4.73 -6.28 -7.63
C ARG A 88 5.68 -5.54 -8.55
N GLN A 89 6.97 -5.75 -8.34
CA GLN A 89 7.99 -5.39 -9.32
C GLN A 89 8.13 -6.55 -10.32
N GLY A 90 8.06 -6.25 -11.61
CA GLY A 90 8.37 -7.20 -12.67
C GLY A 90 9.87 -7.41 -12.85
N PRO A 91 10.30 -8.49 -13.53
CA PRO A 91 11.71 -8.72 -13.83
C PRO A 91 12.32 -7.66 -14.75
N ASP A 92 11.48 -6.87 -15.43
CA ASP A 92 11.83 -5.73 -16.27
C ASP A 92 11.99 -4.41 -15.49
N GLY A 93 11.79 -4.46 -14.17
CA GLY A 93 11.93 -3.31 -13.27
C GLY A 93 10.72 -2.39 -13.22
N TYR A 94 9.63 -2.69 -13.92
CA TYR A 94 8.39 -1.90 -13.81
C TYR A 94 7.53 -2.34 -12.60
N ILE A 95 6.64 -1.44 -12.17
CA ILE A 95 5.67 -1.73 -11.11
C ILE A 95 4.35 -2.17 -11.75
N TYR A 96 3.82 -3.29 -11.28
CA TYR A 96 2.58 -3.89 -11.73
C TYR A 96 1.55 -3.86 -10.60
N LEU A 97 0.30 -3.53 -10.96
CA LEU A 97 -0.83 -3.44 -10.04
C LEU A 97 -1.94 -4.40 -10.47
N ALA A 98 -2.34 -5.28 -9.58
CA ALA A 98 -3.54 -6.12 -9.77
C ALA A 98 -4.73 -5.47 -9.03
N THR A 99 -5.88 -5.34 -9.70
CA THR A 99 -7.07 -4.73 -9.09
C THR A 99 -8.04 -5.77 -8.53
N ASP A 100 -8.87 -5.32 -7.58
CA ASP A 100 -9.97 -6.07 -6.99
C ASP A 100 -11.28 -5.43 -7.43
N VAL A 101 -12.23 -6.22 -7.91
CA VAL A 101 -13.56 -5.75 -8.28
C VAL A 101 -14.61 -6.47 -7.46
N ARG A 102 -15.69 -5.77 -7.14
CA ARG A 102 -16.84 -6.35 -6.44
C ARG A 102 -17.93 -6.62 -7.48
N GLY A 103 -18.50 -7.83 -7.50
CA GLY A 103 -19.71 -8.10 -8.28
C GLY A 103 -19.51 -8.69 -9.68
N GLY A 104 -18.60 -9.66 -9.85
CA GLY A 104 -18.52 -10.46 -11.09
C GLY A 104 -17.87 -9.77 -12.29
N GLU A 105 -17.48 -8.50 -12.15
CA GLU A 105 -16.63 -7.80 -13.11
C GLU A 105 -15.24 -8.47 -13.21
N ALA A 106 -14.52 -8.17 -14.29
CA ALA A 106 -13.15 -8.66 -14.46
C ALA A 106 -12.15 -7.73 -13.75
N ALA A 107 -11.23 -8.32 -12.99
CA ALA A 107 -10.06 -7.62 -12.48
C ALA A 107 -9.10 -7.27 -13.64
N ALA A 108 -8.24 -6.27 -13.42
CA ALA A 108 -7.27 -5.82 -14.38
C ALA A 108 -5.84 -5.87 -13.81
N LEU A 109 -4.87 -6.00 -14.72
CA LEU A 109 -3.44 -5.87 -14.44
C LEU A 109 -2.93 -4.62 -15.15
N TYR A 110 -2.37 -3.69 -14.39
CA TYR A 110 -1.76 -2.47 -14.92
C TYR A 110 -0.24 -2.56 -14.78
N ARG A 111 0.48 -2.01 -15.76
CA ARG A 111 1.89 -1.68 -15.64
C ARG A 111 2.00 -0.17 -15.51
N MET A 112 2.73 0.30 -14.50
CA MET A 112 3.07 1.71 -14.35
C MET A 112 4.23 2.04 -15.26
N GLU A 113 4.18 3.20 -15.91
CA GLU A 113 5.30 3.75 -16.68
C GLU A 113 5.72 5.09 -16.09
N PRO A 114 7.01 5.44 -16.10
CA PRO A 114 7.47 6.78 -15.76
C PRO A 114 6.81 7.81 -16.68
N ALA A 115 6.34 8.92 -16.10
CA ALA A 115 5.84 10.03 -16.89
C ALA A 115 6.97 10.56 -17.78
N ARG A 116 6.68 10.78 -19.07
CA ARG A 116 7.60 11.47 -19.97
C ARG A 116 7.76 12.91 -19.47
N ARG A 117 9.01 13.38 -19.37
CA ARG A 117 9.32 14.78 -19.09
C ARG A 117 8.89 15.67 -20.26
#